data_AF-X0WU56-F1
#
_entry.id   AF-X0WU56-F1
#
_cell.length_a   1.000
_cell.length_b   1.000
_cell.length_c   1.000
_cell.angle_alpha   90.00
_cell.angle_beta   90.00
_cell.angle_gamma   90.00
#
_symmetry.space_group_name_H-M   'P 1'
#
loop_
_entity.id
_entity.type
_entity.pdbx_description
1 polymer ?
#
loop_
_entity_poly.entity_id
_entity_poly.type
_entity_poly.pdbx_seq_one_letter_code
_entity_poly.pdbx_strand_id
1 'polypeptide(L)' 'DGRGRRVAGAAALAAPARALLAGAPGAAEVEVATVRGAVYAARSERHAIAVVSDRGALPALMLYDLRMLLAELDGAR' A
#
# COMPACT_ATOMS: atom_id res chain seq x y z
N ASP A 1 3.45 -17.91 2.89
CA ASP A 1 3.32 -18.37 1.49
C ASP A 1 3.93 -17.31 0.58
N GLY A 2 4.48 -17.66 -0.58
CA GLY A 2 5.10 -16.69 -1.51
C GLY A 2 4.13 -15.66 -2.10
N ARG A 3 2.92 -15.52 -1.53
CA ARG A 3 1.83 -14.62 -1.95
C ARG A 3 1.60 -13.46 -0.98
N GLY A 4 2.39 -13.37 0.09
CA GLY A 4 2.26 -12.36 1.14
C GLY A 4 1.01 -12.56 2.00
N ARG A 5 1.18 -12.79 3.30
CA ARG A 5 0.04 -12.97 4.23
C ARG A 5 -0.58 -11.61 4.57
N ARG A 6 -1.91 -11.50 4.54
CA ARG A 6 -2.61 -10.31 5.07
C ARG A 6 -2.39 -10.23 6.57
N VAL A 7 -1.80 -9.12 7.04
CA VAL A 7 -1.57 -8.86 8.46
C VAL A 7 -2.70 -8.04 9.07
N ALA A 8 -3.24 -7.07 8.32
CA ALA A 8 -4.32 -6.19 8.77
C ALA A 8 -5.23 -5.76 7.60
N GLY A 9 -6.30 -5.03 7.94
CA GLY A 9 -7.23 -4.43 6.98
C GLY A 9 -8.38 -5.35 6.54
N ALA A 10 -9.29 -4.78 5.75
CA ALA A 10 -10.51 -5.46 5.31
C ALA A 10 -10.18 -6.63 4.37
N ALA A 11 -10.80 -7.79 4.63
CA ALA A 11 -10.57 -9.00 3.83
C ALA A 11 -10.88 -8.81 2.34
N ALA A 12 -11.90 -8.01 2.02
CA ALA A 12 -12.31 -7.69 0.64
C ALA A 12 -11.23 -6.96 -0.17
N LEU A 13 -10.32 -6.23 0.48
CA LEU A 13 -9.27 -5.47 -0.20
C LEU A 13 -7.99 -6.30 -0.44
N ALA A 14 -7.88 -7.50 0.13
CA ALA A 14 -6.66 -8.29 0.09
C ALA A 14 -6.27 -8.72 -1.35
N ALA A 15 -7.24 -9.22 -2.12
CA ALA A 15 -6.98 -9.65 -3.49
C ALA A 15 -6.72 -8.46 -4.44
N PRO A 16 -7.52 -7.37 -4.41
CA PRO A 16 -7.23 -6.15 -5.18
C PRO A 16 -5.85 -5.55 -4.86
N ALA A 17 -5.47 -5.47 -3.59
CA ALA A 17 -4.16 -4.93 -3.19
C ALA A 17 -3.00 -5.77 -3.75
N ARG A 18 -3.11 -7.11 -3.71
CA ARG A 18 -2.11 -8.00 -4.31
C ARG A 18 -2.01 -7.82 -5.83
N ALA A 19 -3.15 -7.67 -6.51
CA ALA A 19 -3.18 -7.44 -7.95
C ALA A 19 -2.51 -6.10 -8.32
N LEU A 20 -2.79 -5.04 -7.56
CA LEU A 20 -2.15 -3.72 -7.73
C LEU A 20 -0.63 -3.81 -7.61
N LEU A 21 -0.13 -4.41 -6.52
CA LEU A 21 1.31 -4.55 -6.26
C LEU A 21 2.02 -5.43 -7.31
N ALA A 22 1.33 -6.47 -7.80
CA ALA A 22 1.85 -7.33 -8.87
C ALA A 22 1.91 -6.62 -10.23
N GLY A 23 1.01 -5.67 -10.48
CA GLY A 23 1.00 -4.86 -11.71
C GLY A 23 2.16 -3.87 -11.80
N ALA A 24 2.85 -3.60 -10.69
CA ALA A 24 4.01 -2.70 -10.64
C ALA A 24 5.18 -3.36 -9.88
N PRO A 25 5.84 -4.41 -10.41
CA PRO A 25 6.78 -5.26 -9.66
C PRO A 25 8.10 -4.58 -9.27
N GLY A 26 8.46 -3.43 -9.86
CA GLY A 26 9.68 -2.66 -9.51
C GLY A 26 9.44 -1.33 -8.78
N ALA A 27 8.22 -0.81 -8.73
CA ALA A 27 7.89 0.45 -8.07
C ALA A 27 7.91 0.35 -6.53
N ALA A 28 8.72 1.17 -5.84
CA ALA A 28 8.67 1.22 -4.38
C ALA A 28 7.32 1.77 -3.87
N GLU A 29 6.73 2.68 -4.65
CA GLU A 29 5.49 3.37 -4.36
C GLU A 29 4.59 3.39 -5.61
N VAL A 30 3.29 3.34 -5.41
CA VAL A 30 2.27 3.43 -6.45
C VAL A 30 1.22 4.43 -6.00
N GLU A 31 0.87 5.35 -6.88
CA GLU A 31 -0.28 6.23 -6.75
C GLU A 31 -1.20 6.01 -7.95
N VAL A 32 -2.49 5.80 -7.68
CA VAL A 32 -3.54 5.70 -8.70
C VAL A 32 -4.66 6.65 -8.35
N ALA A 33 -4.81 7.72 -9.14
CA ALA A 33 -5.95 8.61 -9.05
C ALA A 33 -7.17 8.02 -9.78
N THR A 34 -8.34 8.18 -9.18
CA THR A 34 -9.63 7.77 -9.76
C THR A 34 -10.62 8.93 -9.68
N VAL A 35 -11.77 8.81 -10.34
CA VAL A 35 -12.84 9.83 -10.27
C VAL A 35 -13.46 9.98 -8.88
N ARG A 36 -13.26 9.00 -7.98
CA ARG A 36 -13.85 8.97 -6.63
C ARG A 36 -12.83 9.24 -5.51
N GLY A 37 -11.55 9.18 -5.80
CA GLY A 37 -10.50 9.22 -4.78
C GLY A 37 -9.20 8.65 -5.31
N ALA A 38 -8.38 8.07 -4.44
CA ALA A 38 -7.08 7.54 -4.85
C ALA A 38 -6.77 6.21 -4.16
N VAL A 39 -5.85 5.47 -4.76
CA VAL A 39 -5.22 4.30 -4.15
C VAL A 39 -3.73 4.57 -4.07
N TYR A 40 -3.18 4.40 -2.87
CA TYR A 40 -1.75 4.49 -2.61
C TYR A 40 -1.25 3.13 -2.20
N ALA A 41 -0.08 2.74 -2.68
CA ALA A 41 0.61 1.57 -2.17
C ALA A 41 2.09 1.84 -2.01
N ALA A 42 2.69 1.21 -1.02
CA ALA A 42 4.12 1.22 -0.80
C ALA A 42 4.58 -0.16 -0.35
N ARG A 43 5.83 -0.50 -0.61
CA ARG A 43 6.41 -1.76 -0.16
C ARG A 43 7.85 -1.62 0.32
N SER A 44 8.21 -2.49 1.25
CA SER A 44 9.58 -2.80 1.64
C SER A 44 9.95 -4.22 1.18
N GLU A 45 11.11 -4.72 1.61
CA GLU A 45 11.52 -6.11 1.33
C GLU A 45 10.55 -7.15 1.88
N ARG A 46 9.86 -6.83 3.00
CA ARG A 46 9.05 -7.80 3.76
C ARG A 46 7.57 -7.43 3.85
N HIS A 47 7.25 -6.16 3.71
CA HIS A 47 5.90 -5.66 3.93
C HIS A 47 5.40 -4.86 2.72
N ALA A 48 4.09 -4.83 2.57
CA ALA A 48 3.44 -3.95 1.62
C ALA A 48 2.12 -3.45 2.21
N ILE A 49 1.79 -2.20 1.90
CA ILE A 49 0.58 -1.53 2.38
C ILE A 49 -0.12 -0.94 1.16
N ALA A 50 -1.44 -1.06 1.13
CA ALA A 50 -2.30 -0.39 0.16
C ALA A 50 -3.43 0.32 0.92
N VAL A 51 -3.66 1.59 0.56
CA VAL A 51 -4.66 2.46 1.16
C VAL A 51 -5.58 2.97 0.06
N VAL A 52 -6.88 2.94 0.31
CA VAL A 52 -7.89 3.59 -0.52
C VAL A 52 -8.36 4.83 0.24
N SER A 53 -8.40 5.97 -0.43
CA SER A 53 -8.95 7.20 0.12
C SER A 53 -10.05 7.76 -0.79
N ASP A 54 -10.95 8.53 -0.21
CA ASP A 54 -11.77 9.46 -0.98
C ASP A 54 -10.91 10.61 -1.53
N ARG A 55 -11.55 11.57 -2.20
CA ARG A 55 -10.86 12.78 -2.69
C ARG A 55 -10.35 13.64 -1.52
N GLY A 56 -9.25 14.34 -1.75
CA GLY A 56 -8.69 15.31 -0.81
C GLY A 56 -7.51 14.80 0.02
N ALA A 57 -7.17 13.52 -0.07
CA ALA A 57 -5.90 13.03 0.44
C ALA A 57 -4.75 13.65 -0.36
N LEU A 58 -3.75 14.20 0.34
CA LEU A 58 -2.56 14.76 -0.28
C LEU A 58 -1.57 13.62 -0.56
N PRO A 59 -1.22 13.34 -1.83
CA PRO A 59 -0.39 12.18 -2.16
C PRO A 59 0.95 12.14 -1.43
N ALA A 60 1.63 13.27 -1.34
CA ALA A 60 2.92 13.37 -0.68
C ALA A 60 2.85 13.02 0.82
N LEU A 61 1.75 13.39 1.50
CA LEU A 61 1.55 13.02 2.91
C LEU A 61 1.21 11.54 3.05
N MET A 62 0.33 11.00 2.19
CA MET A 62 0.00 9.57 2.24
C MET A 62 1.22 8.69 1.99
N LEU A 63 2.02 8.99 0.97
CA LEU A 63 3.23 8.22 0.71
C LEU A 63 4.28 8.38 1.82
N TYR A 64 4.37 9.56 2.45
CA TYR A 64 5.21 9.75 3.63
C TYR A 64 4.77 8.86 4.80
N ASP A 65 3.49 8.88 5.15
CA ASP A 65 2.95 8.08 6.26
C ASP A 65 3.13 6.58 6.00
N LEU A 66 2.93 6.14 4.76
CA LEU A 66 3.16 4.75 4.36
C LEU A 66 4.63 4.34 4.49
N ARG A 67 5.57 5.21 4.12
CA ARG A 67 7.01 4.95 4.31
C ARG A 67 7.37 4.84 5.78
N MET A 68 6.86 5.73 6.63
CA MET A 68 7.12 5.69 8.06
C MET A 68 6.58 4.41 8.69
N LEU A 69 5.34 4.04 8.34
CA LEU A 69 4.73 2.81 8.84
C LEU A 69 5.48 1.55 8.36
N LEU A 70 5.94 1.52 7.11
CA LEU A 70 6.78 0.42 6.62
C LEU A 70 8.10 0.33 7.38
N ALA A 71 8.75 1.46 7.63
CA ALA A 71 10.00 1.49 8.41
C ALA A 71 9.79 0.97 9.84
N GLU A 72 8.68 1.32 10.47
CA GLU A 72 8.29 0.78 11.78
C GLU A 72 8.03 -0.73 11.72
N LEU A 73 7.26 -1.22 10.75
CA LEU A 73 6.99 -2.65 10.58
C LEU A 73 8.26 -3.46 10.30
N ASP A 74 9.24 -2.86 9.61
CA ASP A 74 10.52 -3.50 9.35
C ASP A 74 11.43 -3.54 10.59
N GLY A 75 11.25 -2.59 11.52
CA GLY A 75 11.99 -2.46 12.78
C GLY A 75 11.34 -3.09 14.02
N ALA A 76 10.02 -3.33 14.02
CA ALA A 76 9.22 -3.85 15.15
C ALA A 76 9.41 -5.36 15.41
N ARG A 77 10.67 -5.80 15.40
CA ARG A 77 11.07 -7.19 15.64
C ARG A 77 11.14 -7.54 17.11
#